data_AF-A0A1F6LPL5-F1
#
_entry.id   AF-A0A1F6LPL5-F1
#
_cell.length_a   1.000
_cell.length_b   1.000
_cell.length_c   1.000
_cell.angle_alpha   90.00
_cell.angle_beta   90.00
_cell.angle_gamma   90.00
#
_symmetry.space_group_name_H-M   'P 1'
#
loop_
_entity.id
_entity.type
_entity.pdbx_description
1 polymer ?
#
loop_
_entity_poly.entity_id
_entity_poly.type
_entity_poly.pdbx_seq_one_letter_code
_entity_poly.pdbx_strand_id
1 'polypeptide(L)'
;MKKGRGSISGGKTYKQIGEFWDTHDLGDYWARTRPASFEVDLQAEMTYCPLERDLSKKIRSIAQRQGVTPDTLVNLWLQEKVQTQVQEKMA
;
A
#
# COMPACT_ATOMS: atom_id res chain seq x y z
N MET A 1 26.77 22.53 10.10
CA MET A 1 26.54 21.25 9.40
C MET A 1 27.22 21.30 8.04
N LYS A 2 27.99 20.27 7.63
CA LYS A 2 28.59 20.24 6.28
C LYS A 2 27.48 19.86 5.28
N LYS A 3 27.18 20.75 4.32
CA LYS A 3 26.13 20.54 3.29
C LYS A 3 26.32 19.17 2.61
N GLY A 4 25.25 18.37 2.52
CA GLY A 4 25.24 17.09 1.80
C GLY A 4 25.71 15.86 2.57
N ARG A 5 25.69 15.85 3.91
CA ARG A 5 25.98 14.67 4.73
C ARG A 5 24.92 14.44 5.81
N GLY A 6 24.70 13.17 6.16
CA GLY A 6 23.88 12.79 7.32
C GLY A 6 24.43 13.39 8.61
N SER A 7 23.54 13.87 9.49
CA SER A 7 23.91 14.56 10.74
C SER A 7 24.55 13.66 11.80
N ILE A 8 24.19 12.37 11.80
CA ILE A 8 24.74 11.36 12.72
C ILE A 8 25.69 10.43 11.97
N SER A 9 25.22 9.79 10.90
CA SER A 9 25.98 8.80 10.12
C SER A 9 27.09 9.39 9.24
N GLY A 10 27.05 10.69 8.92
CA GLY A 10 28.05 11.34 8.06
C GLY A 10 28.06 10.91 6.58
N GLY A 11 27.22 9.94 6.19
CA GLY A 11 27.09 9.43 4.83
C GLY A 11 26.61 10.48 3.83
N LYS A 12 27.10 10.43 2.59
CA LYS A 12 26.73 11.37 1.51
C LYS A 12 25.57 10.86 0.65
N THR A 13 25.29 9.56 0.69
CA THR A 13 24.22 8.89 -0.06
C THR A 13 23.31 8.12 0.89
N TYR A 14 22.07 7.86 0.49
CA TYR A 14 21.15 7.03 1.28
C TYR A 14 21.73 5.66 1.60
N LYS A 15 22.43 5.03 0.64
CA LYS A 15 23.12 3.75 0.85
C LYS A 15 24.14 3.82 1.99
N GLN A 16 25.03 4.82 1.98
CA GLN A 16 26.04 5.01 3.03
C GLN A 16 25.42 5.30 4.40
N ILE A 17 24.27 5.99 4.42
CA ILE A 17 23.55 6.27 5.66
C ILE A 17 22.92 4.96 6.20
N GLY A 18 22.37 4.12 5.33
CA GLY A 18 21.84 2.80 5.67
C GLY A 18 22.93 1.87 6.22
N GLU A 19 24.05 1.72 5.50
CA GLU A 19 25.19 0.88 5.92
C GLU A 19 25.72 1.24 7.32
N PHE A 20 25.66 2.52 7.69
CA PHE A 20 25.97 2.94 9.06
C PHE A 20 24.95 2.39 10.07
N TRP A 21 23.65 2.57 9.82
CA TRP A 21 22.60 2.13 10.75
C TRP A 21 22.37 0.62 10.77
N ASP A 22 22.79 -0.12 9.74
CA ASP A 22 22.79 -1.59 9.74
C ASP A 22 23.69 -2.18 10.83
N THR A 23 24.67 -1.40 11.32
CA THR A 23 25.68 -1.83 12.30
C THR A 23 25.66 -1.02 13.61
N HIS A 24 24.81 0.00 13.71
CA HIS A 24 24.75 0.91 14.86
C HIS A 24 23.34 0.97 15.44
N ASP A 25 23.23 0.85 16.76
CA ASP A 25 21.94 0.95 17.44
C ASP A 25 21.49 2.42 17.55
N LEU A 26 20.20 2.68 17.35
CA LEU A 26 19.64 4.04 17.46
C LEU A 26 19.73 4.60 18.90
N GLY A 27 19.64 3.73 19.90
CA GLY A 27 19.68 4.06 21.32
C GLY A 27 20.99 4.74 21.74
N ASP A 28 22.12 4.32 21.16
CA ASP A 28 23.44 4.93 21.40
C ASP A 28 23.50 6.41 20.99
N TYR A 29 22.57 6.85 20.15
CA TYR A 29 22.50 8.21 19.62
C TYR A 29 21.26 8.97 20.09
N TRP A 30 20.47 8.43 21.01
CA TRP A 30 19.17 8.99 21.41
C TRP A 30 19.26 10.45 21.88
N ALA A 31 20.30 10.81 22.64
CA ALA A 31 20.55 12.19 23.09
C ALA A 31 20.85 13.18 21.94
N ARG A 32 21.14 12.68 20.74
CA ARG A 32 21.45 13.45 19.52
C ARG A 32 20.30 13.42 18.50
N THR A 33 19.21 12.70 18.78
CA THR A 33 18.01 12.66 17.94
C THR A 33 16.95 13.62 18.49
N ARG A 34 15.90 13.81 17.71
CA ARG A 34 14.70 14.55 18.11
C ARG A 34 13.48 13.77 17.67
N PRO A 35 12.37 13.81 18.41
CA PRO A 35 11.12 13.21 17.95
C PRO A 35 10.75 13.73 16.56
N ALA A 36 10.40 12.81 15.67
CA ALA A 36 9.87 13.13 14.35
C ALA A 36 8.39 12.73 14.32
N SER A 37 7.51 13.68 14.05
CA SER A 37 6.10 13.40 13.79
C SER A 37 5.94 13.15 12.29
N PHE A 38 5.33 12.02 11.94
CA PHE A 38 4.95 11.69 10.58
C PHE A 38 3.65 10.89 10.59
N GLU A 39 2.86 11.05 9.54
CA GLU A 39 1.64 10.29 9.31
C GLU A 39 1.92 9.27 8.20
N VAL A 40 1.50 8.03 8.41
CA VAL A 40 1.56 6.97 7.39
C VAL A 40 0.12 6.63 7.03
N ASP A 41 -0.24 6.81 5.77
CA ASP A 41 -1.50 6.30 5.22
C ASP A 41 -1.30 4.85 4.78
N LEU A 42 -1.66 3.91 5.64
CA LEU A 42 -1.67 2.49 5.32
C LEU A 42 -2.94 2.16 4.53
N GLN A 43 -2.86 2.27 3.21
CA GLN A 43 -3.96 1.90 2.33
C GLN A 43 -4.12 0.38 2.25
N ALA A 44 -5.36 -0.08 2.08
CA ALA A 44 -5.63 -1.49 1.83
C ALA A 44 -4.90 -1.97 0.56
N GLU A 45 -4.43 -3.22 0.59
CA GLU A 45 -3.77 -3.83 -0.57
C GLU A 45 -4.76 -3.92 -1.75
N MET A 46 -4.45 -3.25 -2.85
CA MET A 46 -5.28 -3.24 -4.06
C MET A 46 -4.66 -4.13 -5.12
N THR A 47 -5.40 -5.16 -5.54
CA THR A 47 -5.05 -5.97 -6.71
C THR A 47 -5.81 -5.47 -7.94
N TYR A 48 -5.09 -5.02 -8.96
CA TYR A 48 -5.69 -4.57 -10.21
C TYR A 48 -5.78 -5.71 -11.22
N CYS A 49 -7.00 -6.00 -11.68
CA CYS A 49 -7.25 -6.99 -12.72
C CYS A 49 -7.66 -6.31 -14.04
N PRO A 50 -7.04 -6.64 -15.18
CA PRO A 50 -7.48 -6.13 -16.47
C PRO A 50 -8.89 -6.65 -16.81
N LEU A 51 -9.75 -5.75 -17.27
CA LEU A 51 -11.10 -6.07 -17.76
C LEU A 51 -11.25 -5.65 -19.22
N GLU A 52 -12.03 -6.42 -19.98
CA GLU A 52 -12.40 -6.00 -21.33
C GLU A 52 -13.13 -4.66 -21.33
N ARG A 53 -12.86 -3.85 -22.35
CA ARG A 53 -13.35 -2.46 -22.44
C ARG A 53 -14.87 -2.39 -22.34
N ASP A 54 -15.59 -3.24 -23.07
CA ASP A 54 -17.05 -3.18 -23.11
C ASP A 54 -17.69 -3.77 -21.86
N LEU A 55 -17.06 -4.77 -21.24
CA LEU A 55 -17.45 -5.26 -19.92
C LEU A 55 -17.32 -4.14 -18.87
N SER A 56 -16.19 -3.45 -18.85
CA SER A 56 -15.94 -2.33 -17.94
C SER A 56 -16.96 -1.19 -18.12
N LYS A 57 -17.38 -0.89 -19.36
CA LYS A 57 -18.45 0.09 -19.62
C LYS A 57 -19.79 -0.34 -19.02
N LYS A 58 -20.18 -1.61 -19.19
CA LYS A 58 -21.42 -2.16 -18.65
C LYS A 58 -21.42 -2.11 -17.12
N ILE A 59 -20.32 -2.54 -16.49
CA ILE A 59 -20.14 -2.50 -15.03
C ILE A 59 -20.32 -1.07 -14.52
N ARG A 60 -19.66 -0.09 -15.14
CA ARG A 60 -19.81 1.33 -14.76
C ARG A 60 -21.25 1.81 -14.85
N SER A 61 -21.96 1.47 -15.92
CA SER A 61 -23.36 1.86 -16.08
C SER A 61 -24.26 1.24 -15.01
N ILE A 62 -23.98 0.00 -14.58
CA ILE A 62 -24.77 -0.67 -13.54
C ILE A 62 -24.45 -0.07 -12.18
N ALA A 63 -23.17 0.12 -11.86
CA ALA A 63 -22.72 0.70 -10.59
C ALA A 63 -23.31 2.10 -10.38
N GLN A 64 -23.29 2.93 -11.43
CA GLN A 64 -23.89 4.27 -11.41
C GLN A 64 -25.39 4.24 -11.12
N ARG A 65 -26.14 3.31 -11.73
CA ARG A 65 -27.58 3.14 -11.47
C ARG A 65 -27.87 2.66 -10.06
N GLN A 66 -26.95 1.91 -9.45
CA GLN A 66 -27.04 1.41 -8.09
C GLN A 66 -26.46 2.37 -7.04
N GLY A 67 -25.86 3.50 -7.45
CA GLY A 67 -25.25 4.47 -6.54
C GLY A 67 -23.97 4.00 -5.87
N VAL A 68 -23.27 3.02 -6.45
CA VAL A 68 -22.00 2.46 -5.92
C VAL A 68 -20.86 2.64 -6.92
N THR A 69 -19.62 2.47 -6.47
CA THR A 69 -18.46 2.48 -7.38
C THR A 69 -18.38 1.18 -8.18
N PRO A 70 -17.76 1.19 -9.37
CA PRO A 70 -17.50 -0.04 -10.13
C PRO A 70 -16.72 -1.09 -9.32
N ASP A 71 -15.76 -0.64 -8.50
CA ASP A 71 -14.92 -1.53 -7.69
C ASP A 71 -15.75 -2.22 -6.59
N THR A 72 -16.64 -1.48 -5.93
CA THR A 72 -17.58 -2.04 -4.95
C THR A 72 -18.50 -3.08 -5.60
N LEU A 73 -19.05 -2.76 -6.77
CA LEU A 73 -19.94 -3.67 -7.49
C LEU A 73 -19.22 -4.98 -7.90
N VAL A 74 -18.02 -4.85 -8.45
CA VAL A 74 -17.21 -6.01 -8.87
C VAL A 74 -16.84 -6.86 -7.67
N ASN A 75 -16.42 -6.26 -6.55
CA ASN A 75 -16.09 -7.01 -5.34
C ASN A 75 -17.29 -7.80 -4.80
N LEU A 76 -18.47 -7.19 -4.76
CA LEU A 76 -19.70 -7.87 -4.31
C LEU A 76 -20.02 -9.09 -5.19
N TRP A 77 -20.00 -8.90 -6.52
CA TRP A 77 -20.26 -10.01 -7.45
C TRP A 77 -19.22 -11.12 -7.36
N LEU A 78 -17.94 -10.78 -7.22
CA LEU A 78 -16.88 -11.77 -7.07
C LEU A 78 -17.02 -12.55 -5.76
N GLN A 79 -17.37 -11.88 -4.65
CA GLN A 79 -17.63 -12.54 -3.37
C GLN A 79 -18.77 -13.56 -3.49
N GLU A 80 -19.89 -13.16 -4.09
CA GLU A 80 -21.03 -14.06 -4.32
C GLU A 80 -20.61 -15.28 -5.16
N LYS A 81 -19.90 -15.05 -6.28
CA LYS A 81 -19.48 -16.13 -7.19
C LYS A 81 -18.48 -17.07 -6.55
N VAL A 82 -17.50 -16.56 -5.82
CA VAL A 82 -16.51 -17.38 -5.11
C VAL A 82 -17.23 -18.21 -4.04
N GLN A 83 -18.13 -17.62 -3.27
CA GLN A 83 -18.87 -18.34 -2.24
C GLN A 83 -19.69 -19.50 -2.84
N THR A 84 -20.40 -19.27 -3.94
CA THR A 84 -21.15 -20.33 -4.63
C THR A 84 -20.25 -21.47 -5.09
N GLN A 85 -19.12 -21.15 -5.75
CA GLN A 85 -18.18 -22.16 -6.26
C GLN A 85 -17.51 -22.98 -5.15
N VAL A 86 -17.25 -22.38 -3.99
CA VAL A 86 -16.72 -23.10 -2.82
C VAL A 86 -17.76 -24.06 -2.27
N GLN A 87 -19.02 -23.65 -2.15
CA GLN A 87 -20.10 -24.51 -1.66
C GLN A 87 -20.38 -25.69 -2.62
N GLU A 88 -20.37 -25.45 -3.93
CA GLU A 88 -20.56 -26.49 -4.96
C GLU A 88 -19.46 -27.57 -4.95
N LYS A 89 -18.23 -27.22 -4.56
CA LYS A 89 -17.12 -28.19 -4.48
C LYS A 89 -17.09 -28.99 -3.18
N MET A 90 -17.85 -28.57 -2.16
CA MET A 90 -17.92 -29.23 -0.85
C MET A 90 -19.16 -30.13 -0.69
N ALA A 91 -20.07 -30.11 -1.65
CA ALA A 91 -21.26 -30.97 -1.74
C ALA A 91 -21.02 -32.16 -2.67
#